data_AF-A0A7U7CWF8-F1
#
_entry.id   AF-A0A7U7CWF8-F1
#
_cell.length_a   1.000
_cell.length_b   1.000
_cell.length_c   1.000
_cell.angle_alpha   90.00
_cell.angle_beta   90.00
_cell.angle_gamma   90.00
#
_symmetry.space_group_name_H-M   'P 1'
#
loop_
_entity.id
_entity.type
_entity.pdbx_description
1 polymer ?
#
loop_
_entity_poly.entity_id
_entity_poly.type
_entity_poly.pdbx_seq_one_letter_code
_entity_poly.pdbx_strand_id
1 'polypeptide(L)'
;MKVRDYLSANLELWSVEVSDSLIDAELINVGLNGDSEYEPELEVKTNTLFYNLIPKLLLSPKRVSEGQFTIEYDKDAMLAYYRMIAGQLGLPNNLERNKIRDRSNLW
;
A
#
# COMPACT_ATOMS: atom_id res chain seq x y z
N MET A 1 -18.35 -1.25 -9.92
CA MET A 1 -17.35 -0.39 -9.26
C MET A 1 -16.13 -0.35 -10.16
N LYS A 2 -15.58 0.82 -10.49
CA LYS A 2 -14.36 0.87 -11.31
C LYS A 2 -13.14 0.49 -10.47
N VAL A 3 -12.06 0.06 -11.13
CA VAL A 3 -10.78 -0.20 -10.45
C VAL A 3 -10.29 1.05 -9.72
N ARG A 4 -10.41 2.25 -10.30
CA ARG A 4 -10.07 3.51 -9.62
C ARG A 4 -10.88 3.74 -8.35
N ASP A 5 -12.21 3.55 -8.41
CA ASP A 5 -13.08 3.74 -7.24
C ASP A 5 -12.69 2.77 -6.11
N TYR A 6 -12.34 1.53 -6.46
CA TYR A 6 -11.87 0.54 -5.49
C TYR A 6 -10.54 0.92 -4.85
N LEU A 7 -9.59 1.45 -5.63
CA LEU A 7 -8.32 1.93 -5.12
C LEU A 7 -8.52 3.12 -4.17
N SER A 8 -9.33 4.10 -4.57
CA SER A 8 -9.65 5.28 -3.76
C SER A 8 -10.32 4.89 -2.44
N ALA A 9 -11.29 3.97 -2.46
CA ALA A 9 -11.96 3.50 -1.24
C ALA A 9 -11.00 2.83 -0.24
N ASN A 10 -9.98 2.10 -0.71
CA ASN A 10 -8.96 1.53 0.16
C ASN A 10 -7.99 2.58 0.71
N LEU A 11 -7.61 3.57 -0.10
CA LEU A 11 -6.72 4.66 0.31
C LEU A 11 -7.39 5.60 1.34
N GLU A 12 -8.68 5.86 1.18
CA GLU A 12 -9.51 6.59 2.15
C GLU A 12 -9.53 5.89 3.52
N LEU A 13 -9.50 4.55 3.55
CA LEU A 13 -9.43 3.77 4.78
C LEU A 13 -8.20 4.11 5.64
N TRP A 14 -7.10 4.54 5.00
CA TRP A 14 -5.87 4.94 5.67
C TRP A 14 -5.71 6.47 5.76
N SER A 15 -6.76 7.23 5.42
CA SER A 15 -6.75 8.69 5.33
C SER A 15 -5.65 9.22 4.39
N VAL A 16 -5.29 8.44 3.36
CA VAL A 16 -4.26 8.82 2.38
C VAL A 16 -4.90 9.45 1.16
N GLU A 17 -4.66 10.75 0.97
CA GLU A 17 -4.90 11.41 -0.31
C GLU A 17 -3.68 11.21 -1.21
N VAL A 18 -3.88 10.49 -2.31
CA VAL A 18 -2.87 10.28 -3.35
C VAL A 18 -3.29 11.07 -4.58
N SER A 19 -2.34 11.69 -5.27
CA SER A 19 -2.63 12.38 -6.52
C SER A 19 -3.07 11.40 -7.61
N ASP A 20 -4.06 11.79 -8.40
CA ASP A 20 -4.55 10.99 -9.54
C ASP A 20 -3.42 10.57 -10.48
N SER A 21 -2.46 11.47 -10.74
CA SER A 21 -1.30 11.19 -11.60
C SER A 21 -0.44 10.03 -11.09
N LEU A 22 -0.34 9.85 -9.77
CA LEU A 22 0.43 8.75 -9.18
C LEU A 22 -0.35 7.43 -9.29
N ILE A 23 -1.67 7.47 -9.09
CA ILE A 23 -2.54 6.31 -9.29
C ILE A 23 -2.48 5.86 -10.76
N ASP A 24 -2.60 6.79 -11.71
CA ASP A 24 -2.49 6.51 -13.14
C ASP A 24 -1.12 5.91 -13.52
N ALA A 25 -0.02 6.44 -12.97
CA ALA A 25 1.31 5.90 -13.20
C ALA A 25 1.45 4.45 -12.69
N GLU A 26 0.92 4.14 -11.50
CA GLU A 26 0.97 2.78 -10.94
C GLU A 26 0.02 1.82 -11.67
N LEU A 27 -1.14 2.29 -12.13
CA LEU A 27 -2.05 1.52 -12.98
C LEU A 27 -1.37 1.10 -14.30
N ILE A 28 -0.66 2.03 -14.94
CA ILE A 28 0.13 1.76 -16.15
C ILE A 28 1.24 0.74 -15.85
N ASN A 29 1.96 0.88 -14.74
CA ASN A 29 3.05 -0.04 -14.35
C ASN A 29 2.57 -1.50 -14.20
N VAL A 30 1.33 -1.70 -13.78
CA VAL A 30 0.73 -3.03 -13.58
C VAL A 30 -0.09 -3.50 -14.80
N GLY A 31 -0.23 -2.66 -15.82
CA GLY A 31 -1.04 -2.96 -17.01
C GLY A 31 -2.54 -3.12 -16.67
N LEU A 32 -3.02 -2.31 -15.72
CA LEU A 32 -4.43 -2.20 -15.34
C LEU A 32 -5.04 -0.96 -15.98
N ASN A 33 -6.25 -1.09 -16.51
CA ASN A 33 -7.03 0.06 -16.95
C ASN A 33 -7.92 0.53 -15.79
N GLY A 34 -7.74 1.77 -15.34
CA GLY A 34 -8.48 2.35 -14.23
C GLY A 34 -9.99 2.49 -14.49
N ASP A 35 -10.39 2.57 -15.76
CA ASP A 35 -11.79 2.68 -16.19
C ASP A 35 -12.51 1.34 -16.37
N SER A 36 -11.78 0.22 -16.28
CA SER A 36 -12.38 -1.11 -16.33
C SER A 36 -13.20 -1.39 -15.06
N GLU A 37 -14.23 -2.22 -15.20
CA GLU A 37 -14.95 -2.76 -14.04
C GLU A 37 -14.01 -3.65 -13.22
N TYR A 38 -14.12 -3.54 -11.90
CA TYR A 38 -13.37 -4.42 -11.00
C TYR A 38 -13.95 -5.84 -11.07
N GLU A 39 -13.12 -6.76 -11.55
CA GLU A 39 -13.41 -8.19 -11.60
C GLU A 39 -12.48 -8.96 -10.65
N PRO A 40 -12.91 -10.12 -10.11
CA PRO A 40 -12.06 -10.94 -9.22
C PRO A 40 -10.73 -11.35 -9.87
N GLU A 41 -10.70 -11.49 -11.20
CA GLU A 41 -9.48 -11.82 -11.95
C GLU A 41 -8.44 -10.69 -11.90
N LEU A 42 -8.87 -9.46 -11.63
CA LEU A 42 -8.00 -8.29 -11.46
C LEU A 42 -7.48 -8.15 -10.02
N GLU A 43 -7.93 -8.99 -9.08
CA GLU A 43 -7.51 -8.93 -7.67
C GLU A 43 -5.99 -9.07 -7.54
N VAL A 44 -5.38 -10.03 -8.24
CA VAL A 44 -3.92 -10.27 -8.19
C VAL A 44 -3.15 -9.04 -8.68
N LYS A 45 -3.60 -8.43 -9.77
CA LYS A 45 -2.98 -7.21 -10.31
C LYS A 45 -3.18 -6.03 -9.35
N THR A 46 -4.37 -5.88 -8.80
CA THR A 46 -4.69 -4.80 -7.85
C THR A 46 -3.86 -4.93 -6.57
N ASN A 47 -3.70 -6.14 -6.05
CA ASN A 47 -2.83 -6.44 -4.92
C ASN A 47 -1.35 -6.14 -5.25
N THR A 48 -0.91 -6.46 -6.47
CA THR A 48 0.45 -6.13 -6.94
C THR A 48 0.67 -4.62 -6.99
N LEU A 49 -0.34 -3.85 -7.40
CA LEU A 49 -0.31 -2.38 -7.37
C LEU A 49 -0.12 -1.88 -5.93
N PHE A 50 -0.93 -2.35 -4.99
CA PHE A 50 -0.80 -1.98 -3.58
C PHE A 50 0.55 -2.38 -2.98
N TYR A 51 1.08 -3.54 -3.34
CA TYR A 51 2.41 -3.98 -2.93
C TYR A 51 3.52 -3.01 -3.36
N ASN A 52 3.40 -2.40 -4.54
CA ASN A 52 4.37 -1.39 -5.01
C ASN A 52 4.11 0.01 -4.44
N LEU A 53 2.84 0.35 -4.22
CA LEU A 53 2.40 1.67 -3.76
C LEU A 53 2.64 1.89 -2.27
N ILE A 54 2.29 0.92 -1.41
CA ILE A 54 2.34 1.09 0.05
C ILE A 54 3.73 1.42 0.58
N PRO A 55 4.83 0.80 0.11
CA PRO A 55 6.18 1.21 0.51
C PRO A 55 6.48 2.68 0.19
N LYS A 56 5.96 3.19 -0.94
CA LYS A 56 6.10 4.61 -1.33
C LYS A 56 5.28 5.51 -0.40
N LEU A 57 4.07 5.10 -0.03
CA LEU A 57 3.23 5.83 0.94
C LEU A 57 3.83 5.85 2.34
N LEU A 58 4.49 4.78 2.77
CA LEU A 58 5.13 4.71 4.08
C LEU A 58 6.34 5.64 4.21
N LEU A 59 6.97 6.01 3.10
CA LEU A 59 8.03 7.03 3.05
C LEU A 59 7.49 8.45 3.31
N SER A 60 6.20 8.70 3.07
CA SER A 60 5.55 9.98 3.37
C SER A 60 5.57 10.29 4.88
N PRO A 61 5.59 11.56 5.29
CA PRO A 61 5.54 11.94 6.70
C PRO A 61 4.29 11.36 7.37
N LYS A 62 4.41 10.88 8.61
CA LYS A 62 3.29 10.30 9.38
C LYS A 62 2.15 11.30 9.63
N ARG A 63 2.52 12.58 9.69
CA ARG A 63 1.61 13.67 9.97
C ARG A 63 1.99 14.85 9.10
N VAL A 64 1.02 15.39 8.37
CA VAL A 64 1.14 16.70 7.74
C VAL A 64 0.21 17.62 8.51
N SER A 65 0.78 18.69 9.06
CA SER A 65 0.03 19.73 9.76
C SER A 65 0.12 21.02 8.96
N GLU A 66 -1.02 21.46 8.44
CA GLU A 66 -1.18 22.76 7.79
C GLU A 66 -2.16 23.59 8.63
N GLY A 67 -1.64 24.52 9.42
CA GLY A 67 -2.44 25.37 10.31
C GLY A 67 -3.19 24.58 11.39
N GLN A 68 -4.54 24.63 11.35
CA GLN A 68 -5.43 23.94 12.29
C GLN A 68 -5.80 22.52 11.82
N PHE A 69 -5.45 22.12 10.59
CA PHE A 69 -5.73 20.80 10.06
C PHE A 69 -4.53 19.87 10.27
N THR A 70 -4.82 18.70 10.84
CA THR A 70 -3.87 17.61 10.99
C THR A 70 -4.40 16.41 10.22
N ILE A 71 -3.64 15.97 9.23
CA ILE A 71 -3.86 14.67 8.59
C ILE A 71 -2.87 13.70 9.24
N GLU A 72 -3.40 12.69 9.94
CA GLU A 72 -2.62 11.59 10.50
C GLU A 72 -2.88 10.34 9.67
N TYR A 73 -1.82 9.79 9.09
CA TYR A 73 -1.93 8.59 8.28
C TYR A 73 -1.76 7.34 9.14
N ASP A 74 -2.65 6.37 8.98
CA ASP A 74 -2.58 5.09 9.70
C ASP A 74 -1.53 4.16 9.07
N LYS A 75 -0.26 4.38 9.45
CA LYS A 75 0.87 3.58 8.98
C LYS A 75 0.83 2.13 9.47
N ASP A 76 0.23 1.87 10.63
CA ASP A 76 0.12 0.53 11.20
C ASP A 76 -0.86 -0.32 10.39
N ALA A 77 -2.01 0.25 10.01
CA ALA A 77 -2.97 -0.40 9.11
C ALA A 77 -2.37 -0.67 7.71
N MET A 78 -1.63 0.30 7.14
CA MET A 78 -0.93 0.11 5.87
C MET A 78 0.10 -1.03 5.92
N LEU A 79 0.88 -1.12 7.02
CA LEU A 79 1.85 -2.20 7.22
C LEU A 79 1.19 -3.57 7.37
N ALA A 80 0.06 -3.64 8.10
CA ALA A 80 -0.71 -4.87 8.26
C ALA A 80 -1.27 -5.35 6.92
N TYR A 81 -1.82 -4.44 6.12
CA TYR A 81 -2.35 -4.74 4.79
C TYR A 81 -1.25 -5.17 3.81
N TYR A 82 -0.09 -4.48 3.82
CA TYR A 82 1.07 -4.88 3.03
C TYR A 82 1.55 -6.30 3.35
N ARG A 83 1.62 -6.66 4.63
CA ARG A 83 1.98 -8.03 5.08
C ARG A 83 0.99 -9.07 4.56
N MET A 84 -0.31 -8.76 4.63
CA MET A 84 -1.36 -9.64 4.14
C MET A 84 -1.21 -9.90 2.64
N ILE A 85 -1.05 -8.84 1.84
CA ILE A 85 -0.87 -8.96 0.39
C ILE A 85 0.42 -9.68 0.03
N ALA A 86 1.54 -9.37 0.69
CA ALA A 86 2.81 -10.04 0.45
C ALA A 86 2.67 -11.56 0.65
N GLY A 87 1.94 -11.98 1.70
CA GLY A 87 1.60 -13.38 1.94
C GLY A 87 0.71 -13.99 0.85
N GLN A 88 -0.32 -13.27 0.39
CA GLN A 88 -1.23 -13.74 -0.68
C GLN A 88 -0.52 -13.89 -2.03
N LEU A 89 0.41 -12.99 -2.35
CA LEU A 89 1.19 -13.01 -3.60
C LEU A 89 2.42 -13.93 -3.52
N GLY A 90 2.75 -14.46 -2.34
CA GLY A 90 3.98 -15.22 -2.12
C GLY A 90 5.26 -14.38 -2.28
N LEU A 91 5.17 -13.06 -2.11
CA LEU A 91 6.27 -12.13 -2.24
C LEU A 91 6.94 -11.89 -0.88
N PRO A 92 8.28 -11.66 -0.85
CA PRO A 92 8.96 -11.34 0.40
C PRO A 92 8.48 -10.00 0.94
N ASN A 93 8.28 -9.91 2.25
CA ASN A 93 8.00 -8.65 2.90
C ASN A 93 9.27 -7.79 2.97
N ASN A 94 9.43 -6.88 2.02
CA ASN A 94 10.59 -6.00 1.93
C ASN A 94 10.69 -4.97 3.08
N LEU A 95 9.63 -4.82 3.89
CA LEU A 95 9.57 -3.90 5.03
C LEU A 95 9.87 -4.58 6.36
N GLU A 96 9.95 -5.91 6.39
CA GLU A 96 10.37 -6.64 7.58
C GLU A 96 11.88 -6.49 7.79
N ARG A 97 12.27 -5.81 8.87
CA ARG A 97 13.64 -5.90 9.36
C ARG A 97 13.89 -7.33 9.81
N ASN A 98 14.85 -8.00 9.19
CA ASN A 98 15.48 -9.19 9.76
C ASN A 98 15.97 -8.85 11.17
N LYS A 99 15.22 -9.28 12.20
CA LYS A 99 15.73 -9.31 13.57
C LYS A 99 16.81 -10.37 13.60
N ILE A 100 18.06 -9.97 13.37
CA ILE A 100 19.22 -10.77 13.75
C ILE A 100 19.13 -10.91 15.26
N ARG A 101 18.55 -12.03 15.69
CA ARG A 101 18.47 -12.35 17.11
C ARG A 101 19.83 -12.92 17.47
N ASP A 102 20.66 -12.08 18.07
CA ASP A 102 21.96 -12.49 18.57
C ASP A 102 21.78 -13.71 19.50
N ARG A 103 22.38 -14.84 19.12
CA ARG A 103 22.35 -16.10 19.88
C ARG A 103 23.66 -16.34 20.61
N SER A 104 24.50 -15.32 20.78
CA SER A 104 25.81 -15.45 21.44
C SER A 104 25.74 -15.70 22.94
N ASN A 105 24.54 -15.81 23.54
CA ASN A 105 24.33 -16.17 24.95
C ASN A 105 23.90 -17.64 25.16
N LEU A 106 24.13 -18.53 24.19
CA LEU A 106 23.83 -19.97 24.31
C LEU A 106 25.09 -20.83 24.58
N TRP A 107 26.14 -20.26 25.17
CA TRP A 107 27.35 -21.00 25.56
C TRP A 107 27.34 -21.35 27.05
#